data_AF-A0A7S2CQ04-F1
#
_entry.id   AF-A0A7S2CQ04-F1
#
_cell.length_a   1.000
_cell.length_b   1.000
_cell.length_c   1.000
_cell.angle_alpha   90.00
_cell.angle_beta   90.00
_cell.angle_gamma   90.00
#
_symmetry.space_group_name_H-M   'P 1'
#
loop_
_entity.id
_entity.type
_entity.pdbx_description
1 polymer ?
#
loop_
_entity_poly.entity_id
_entity_poly.type
_entity_poly.pdbx_seq_one_letter_code
_entity_poly.pdbx_strand_id
1 'polypeptide(L)'
;MAAEGTSYAQMGEGGSYVGKPVFLWAAVYGLGLAALIASSYFNPFFIFLFVKGDAYTLGNFGMVWEMWHGVGCAFVGLMNLSVFMDPFGFGVAGRRAVSLNTAFIYTVWGVQNTYYCIFRADLFTLLMWLHAILCLLTGALSMLAWTKGKAA
;
A
#
# COMPACT_ATOMS: atom_id res chain seq x y z
N MET A 1 1.77 35.88 -22.92
CA MET A 1 2.65 34.71 -22.70
C MET A 1 3.79 35.11 -21.78
N ALA A 2 3.60 34.91 -20.49
CA ALA A 2 4.67 34.84 -19.51
C ALA A 2 4.13 33.86 -18.45
N ALA A 3 4.60 32.61 -18.48
CA ALA A 3 4.29 31.67 -17.42
C ALA A 3 5.03 32.17 -16.17
N GLU A 4 4.27 32.60 -15.18
CA GLU A 4 4.78 33.02 -13.88
C GLU A 4 5.60 31.89 -13.28
N GLY A 5 6.92 32.11 -13.24
CA GLY A 5 7.86 31.33 -12.46
C GLY A 5 7.54 31.52 -10.99
N THR A 6 6.63 30.71 -10.48
CA THR A 6 6.48 30.48 -9.04
C THR A 6 7.76 29.79 -8.59
N SER A 7 8.68 30.60 -8.05
CA SER A 7 9.98 30.11 -7.58
C SER A 7 9.76 29.00 -6.54
N TYR A 8 10.51 27.90 -6.68
CA TYR A 8 10.54 26.79 -5.73
C TYR A 8 10.79 27.25 -4.27
N ALA A 9 11.31 28.45 -4.07
CA ALA A 9 11.55 29.07 -2.77
C ALA A 9 10.26 29.43 -2.00
N GLN A 10 9.13 29.68 -2.67
CA GLN A 10 7.86 29.99 -1.99
C GLN A 10 7.09 28.76 -1.50
N MET A 11 7.53 27.54 -1.84
CA MET A 11 6.92 26.29 -1.35
C MET A 11 7.52 25.81 -0.03
N GLY A 12 8.53 26.52 0.51
CA GLY A 12 9.37 26.04 1.60
C GLY A 12 8.80 26.16 3.02
N GLU A 13 7.79 27.00 3.27
CA GLU A 13 7.54 27.44 4.66
C GLU A 13 6.13 27.20 5.23
N GLY A 14 5.11 26.86 4.45
CA GLY A 14 3.72 26.83 4.96
C GLY A 14 2.96 25.52 4.83
N GLY A 15 3.34 24.64 3.90
CA GLY A 15 2.61 23.40 3.63
C GLY A 15 2.99 22.32 4.64
N SER A 16 2.34 22.34 5.80
CA SER A 16 2.50 21.32 6.84
C SER A 16 2.62 19.92 6.21
N TYR A 17 3.68 19.19 6.57
CA TYR A 17 4.07 17.84 6.14
C TYR A 17 3.04 16.74 6.51
N VAL A 18 1.75 17.08 6.56
CA VAL A 18 0.64 16.22 6.91
C VAL A 18 0.54 15.11 5.86
N GLY A 19 1.01 13.93 6.24
CA GLY A 19 0.98 12.73 5.39
C GLY A 19 2.36 12.14 5.09
N LYS A 20 3.48 12.84 5.36
CA LYS A 20 4.82 12.26 5.14
C LYS A 20 5.02 10.92 5.88
N PRO A 21 4.61 10.75 7.15
CA PRO A 21 4.65 9.45 7.83
C PRO A 21 3.74 8.39 7.19
N VAL A 22 2.62 8.81 6.59
CA VAL A 22 1.67 7.90 5.94
C VAL A 22 2.26 7.32 4.65
N PHE A 23 2.92 8.15 3.84
CA PHE A 23 3.65 7.68 2.66
C PHE A 23 4.78 6.72 3.04
N LEU A 24 5.56 7.02 4.10
CA LEU A 24 6.59 6.09 4.57
C LEU A 24 5.99 4.76 5.04
N TRP A 25 4.91 4.81 5.82
CA TRP A 25 4.22 3.61 6.29
C TRP A 25 3.74 2.74 5.13
N ALA A 26 3.00 3.34 4.17
CA ALA A 26 2.50 2.63 3.00
C ALA A 26 3.64 2.07 2.14
N ALA A 27 4.76 2.79 2.02
CA ALA A 27 5.95 2.32 1.34
C ALA A 27 6.53 1.07 1.99
N VAL A 28 6.82 1.13 3.29
CA VAL A 28 7.39 0.00 4.06
C VAL A 28 6.46 -1.20 4.02
N TYR A 29 5.16 -0.97 4.21
CA TYR A 29 4.17 -2.04 4.20
C TYR A 29 4.06 -2.72 2.82
N GLY A 30 3.91 -1.94 1.75
CA GLY A 30 3.83 -2.47 0.38
C GLY A 30 5.09 -3.21 -0.06
N LEU A 31 6.26 -2.64 0.20
CA LEU A 31 7.54 -3.29 -0.12
C LEU A 31 7.78 -4.54 0.71
N GLY A 32 7.45 -4.52 2.01
CA GLY A 32 7.55 -5.68 2.88
C GLY A 32 6.64 -6.82 2.42
N LEU A 33 5.39 -6.53 2.06
CA LEU A 33 4.48 -7.53 1.50
C LEU A 33 4.98 -8.07 0.16
N ALA A 34 5.46 -7.21 -0.74
CA ALA A 34 6.00 -7.64 -2.01
C ALA A 34 7.21 -8.58 -1.83
N ALA A 35 8.11 -8.25 -0.90
CA ALA A 35 9.27 -9.08 -0.59
C ALA A 35 8.85 -10.44 0.01
N LEU A 36 7.85 -10.44 0.88
CA LEU A 36 7.31 -11.66 1.50
C LEU A 36 6.56 -12.56 0.50
N ILE A 37 5.84 -11.96 -0.45
CA ILE A 37 5.20 -12.70 -1.54
C ILE A 37 6.28 -13.24 -2.49
N ALA A 38 7.23 -12.41 -2.91
CA ALA A 38 8.32 -12.85 -3.79
C ALA A 38 9.20 -13.93 -3.13
N SER A 39 9.33 -13.94 -1.80
CA SER A 39 10.10 -14.97 -1.11
C SER A 39 9.47 -16.37 -1.21
N SER A 40 8.17 -16.48 -1.54
CA SER A 40 7.51 -17.77 -1.75
C SER A 40 8.05 -18.53 -2.97
N TYR A 41 8.69 -17.84 -3.92
CA TYR A 41 9.46 -18.49 -5.01
C TYR A 41 10.64 -19.32 -4.52
N PHE A 42 11.30 -18.84 -3.47
CA PHE A 42 12.49 -19.49 -2.93
C PHE A 42 12.11 -20.50 -1.85
N ASN A 43 11.07 -20.18 -1.08
CA ASN A 43 10.58 -21.05 -0.03
C ASN A 43 9.05 -20.94 0.08
N PRO A 44 8.30 -21.93 -0.45
CA PRO A 44 6.84 -21.90 -0.44
C PRO A 44 6.27 -21.96 0.98
N PHE A 45 7.03 -22.36 2.00
CA PHE A 45 6.54 -22.36 3.39
C PHE A 45 6.22 -20.95 3.91
N PHE A 46 6.74 -19.87 3.30
CA PHE A 46 6.39 -18.51 3.71
C PHE A 46 4.91 -18.19 3.49
N ILE A 47 4.27 -18.78 2.49
CA ILE A 47 2.83 -18.54 2.27
C ILE A 47 1.97 -19.22 3.34
N PHE A 48 2.49 -20.28 3.96
CA PHE A 48 1.82 -20.97 5.06
C PHE A 48 1.82 -20.17 6.36
N LEU A 49 2.55 -19.06 6.40
CA LEU A 49 2.35 -18.07 7.45
C LEU A 49 0.94 -17.49 7.40
N PHE A 50 0.34 -17.35 6.21
CA PHE A 50 -1.00 -16.77 6.02
C PHE A 50 -2.10 -17.80 5.83
N VAL A 51 -1.79 -18.94 5.20
CA VAL A 51 -2.74 -20.00 4.86
C VAL A 51 -2.36 -21.27 5.62
N LYS A 52 -3.34 -22.06 6.06
CA LYS A 52 -3.03 -23.36 6.66
C LYS A 52 -2.43 -24.28 5.58
N GLY A 53 -1.35 -25.00 5.90
CA GLY A 53 -0.53 -25.69 4.90
C GLY A 53 -1.28 -26.76 4.09
N ASP A 54 -2.31 -27.36 4.66
CA ASP A 54 -3.24 -28.32 4.06
C ASP A 54 -4.32 -27.67 3.18
N ALA A 55 -4.59 -26.37 3.37
CA ALA A 55 -5.56 -25.59 2.60
C ALA A 55 -4.98 -24.97 1.32
N TYR A 56 -3.65 -24.97 1.18
CA TYR A 56 -2.98 -24.26 0.09
C TYR A 56 -2.91 -25.12 -1.17
N THR A 57 -3.97 -25.03 -1.99
CA THR A 57 -4.04 -25.65 -3.32
C THR A 57 -3.97 -24.60 -4.43
N LEU A 58 -3.06 -23.61 -4.30
CA LEU A 58 -2.77 -22.71 -5.41
C LEU A 58 -2.02 -23.51 -6.49
N GLY A 59 -2.76 -24.07 -7.45
CA GLY A 59 -2.17 -24.57 -8.69
C GLY A 59 -1.44 -23.44 -9.44
N ASN A 60 -0.89 -23.73 -10.62
CA ASN A 60 -0.06 -22.77 -11.38
C ASN A 60 -0.71 -21.37 -11.52
N PHE A 61 -2.03 -21.31 -11.77
CA PHE A 61 -2.75 -20.03 -11.85
C PHE A 61 -2.79 -19.26 -10.53
N GLY A 62 -2.89 -19.96 -9.41
CA GLY A 62 -2.87 -19.37 -8.08
C GLY A 62 -1.52 -18.74 -7.75
N MET A 63 -0.42 -19.42 -8.07
CA MET A 63 0.94 -18.86 -7.94
C MET A 63 1.13 -17.64 -8.82
N VAL A 64 0.69 -17.68 -10.10
CA VAL A 64 0.78 -16.52 -11.00
C VAL A 64 0.00 -15.33 -10.43
N TRP A 65 -1.21 -15.58 -9.90
CA TRP A 65 -2.04 -14.54 -9.32
C TRP A 65 -1.41 -13.92 -8.06
N GLU A 66 -0.85 -14.75 -7.17
CA GLU A 66 -0.08 -14.30 -6.01
C GLU A 66 1.07 -13.37 -6.43
N MET A 67 1.77 -13.71 -7.50
CA MET A 67 2.90 -12.90 -7.97
C MET A 67 2.47 -11.57 -8.57
N TRP A 68 1.36 -11.53 -9.30
CA TRP A 68 0.77 -10.26 -9.72
C TRP A 68 0.37 -9.39 -8.52
N HIS A 69 -0.06 -10.02 -7.42
CA HIS A 69 -0.33 -9.30 -6.17
C HIS A 69 0.96 -8.74 -5.56
N GLY A 70 2.05 -9.53 -5.52
CA GLY A 70 3.37 -9.08 -5.07
C GLY A 70 3.90 -7.88 -5.89
N VAL A 71 3.78 -7.94 -7.21
CA VAL A 71 4.15 -6.82 -8.11
C VAL A 71 3.28 -5.58 -7.83
N GLY A 72 1.98 -5.75 -7.62
CA GLY A 72 1.08 -4.67 -7.23
C GLY A 72 1.52 -3.99 -5.92
N CYS A 73 1.83 -4.80 -4.89
CA CYS A 73 2.36 -4.31 -3.61
C CYS A 73 3.68 -3.55 -3.78
N ALA A 74 4.59 -4.06 -4.62
CA ALA A 74 5.87 -3.41 -4.91
C ALA A 74 5.65 -2.05 -5.58
N PHE A 75 4.79 -1.99 -6.59
CA PHE A 75 4.48 -0.75 -7.31
C PHE A 75 3.89 0.31 -6.38
N VAL A 76 2.88 -0.03 -5.59
CA VAL A 76 2.28 0.90 -4.63
C VAL A 76 3.30 1.34 -3.58
N GLY A 77 4.13 0.41 -3.09
CA GLY A 77 5.20 0.71 -2.15
C GLY A 77 6.24 1.70 -2.72
N LEU A 78 6.71 1.48 -3.94
CA LEU A 78 7.65 2.36 -4.62
C LEU A 78 7.06 3.75 -4.91
N MET A 79 5.79 3.82 -5.31
CA MET A 79 5.10 5.10 -5.52
C MET A 79 4.95 5.91 -4.23
N ASN A 80 4.68 5.25 -3.10
CA ASN A 80 4.64 5.92 -1.81
C ASN A 80 6.04 6.32 -1.33
N LEU A 81 7.06 5.49 -1.60
CA LEU A 81 8.45 5.80 -1.28
C LEU A 81 8.95 7.01 -2.06
N SER A 82 8.63 7.10 -3.36
CA SER A 82 9.03 8.23 -4.20
C SER A 82 8.44 9.53 -3.68
N VAL A 83 7.15 9.54 -3.31
CA VAL A 83 6.51 10.71 -2.67
C VAL A 83 7.16 11.06 -1.33
N PHE A 84 7.52 10.07 -0.51
CA PHE A 84 8.19 10.31 0.77
C PHE A 84 9.60 10.91 0.62
N MET A 85 10.38 10.35 -0.31
CA MET A 85 11.77 10.73 -0.56
C MET A 85 11.89 12.04 -1.32
N ASP A 86 10.86 12.45 -2.04
CA ASP A 86 10.86 13.66 -2.83
C ASP A 86 10.26 14.84 -2.05
N PRO A 87 11.07 15.76 -1.52
CA PRO A 87 10.57 16.94 -0.83
C PRO A 87 9.92 17.97 -1.75
N PHE A 88 10.22 17.99 -3.06
CA PHE A 88 9.88 19.13 -3.94
C PHE A 88 9.24 18.78 -5.30
N GLY A 89 9.42 17.58 -5.82
CA GLY A 89 8.97 17.18 -7.16
C GLY A 89 7.50 16.73 -7.24
N PHE A 90 6.95 16.10 -6.19
CA PHE A 90 5.50 15.89 -6.08
C PHE A 90 4.84 17.14 -5.49
N GLY A 91 4.22 17.95 -6.35
CA GLY A 91 3.31 19.03 -5.93
C GLY A 91 2.09 18.48 -5.17
N VAL A 92 1.33 19.36 -4.51
CA VAL A 92 0.16 18.99 -3.66
C VAL A 92 -0.83 18.07 -4.39
N ALA A 93 -1.14 18.37 -5.65
CA ALA A 93 -2.05 17.56 -6.46
C ALA A 93 -1.52 16.13 -6.70
N GLY A 94 -0.23 15.97 -6.97
CA GLY A 94 0.41 14.67 -7.17
C GLY A 94 0.40 13.83 -5.90
N ARG A 95 0.77 14.42 -4.76
CA ARG A 95 0.72 13.74 -3.45
C ARG A 95 -0.69 13.28 -3.10
N ARG A 96 -1.70 14.13 -3.37
CA ARG A 96 -3.11 13.78 -3.16
C ARG A 96 -3.57 12.66 -4.07
N ALA A 97 -3.17 12.66 -5.34
CA ALA A 97 -3.47 11.57 -6.25
C ALA A 97 -2.88 10.24 -5.76
N VAL A 98 -1.62 10.22 -5.32
CA VAL A 98 -0.98 9.02 -4.76
C VAL A 98 -1.68 8.58 -3.47
N SER A 99 -1.99 9.52 -2.57
CA SER A 99 -2.71 9.22 -1.32
C SER A 99 -4.10 8.61 -1.58
N LEU A 100 -4.85 9.14 -2.54
CA LEU A 100 -6.17 8.61 -2.90
C LEU A 100 -6.09 7.23 -3.55
N ASN A 101 -5.14 7.02 -4.47
CA ASN A 101 -4.91 5.71 -5.07
C ASN A 101 -4.51 4.68 -4.02
N THR A 102 -3.59 5.05 -3.11
CA THR A 102 -3.16 4.20 -1.99
C THR A 102 -4.34 3.85 -1.09
N ALA A 103 -5.20 4.84 -0.79
CA ALA A 103 -6.41 4.61 -0.02
C ALA A 103 -7.34 3.60 -0.70
N PHE A 104 -7.63 3.80 -1.98
CA PHE A 104 -8.49 2.91 -2.75
C PHE A 104 -7.95 1.47 -2.80
N ILE A 105 -6.69 1.30 -3.21
CA ILE A 105 -6.08 -0.03 -3.41
C ILE A 105 -6.07 -0.82 -2.10
N TYR A 106 -5.53 -0.24 -1.02
CA TYR A 106 -5.43 -0.95 0.26
C TYR A 106 -6.79 -1.17 0.92
N THR A 107 -7.77 -0.27 0.73
CA THR A 107 -9.13 -0.52 1.19
C THR A 107 -9.78 -1.68 0.44
N VAL A 108 -9.67 -1.72 -0.90
CA VAL A 108 -10.23 -2.83 -1.70
C VAL A 108 -9.58 -4.16 -1.31
N TRP A 109 -8.25 -4.23 -1.22
CA TRP A 109 -7.55 -5.43 -0.78
C TRP A 109 -7.89 -5.81 0.66
N GLY A 110 -7.98 -4.83 1.55
CA GLY A 110 -8.37 -5.05 2.93
C GLY A 110 -9.77 -5.65 3.04
N VAL A 111 -10.76 -5.09 2.34
CA VAL A 111 -12.14 -5.61 2.32
C VAL A 111 -12.19 -7.01 1.72
N GLN A 112 -11.50 -7.25 0.61
CA GLN A 112 -11.42 -8.57 -0.01
C GLN A 112 -10.82 -9.61 0.94
N ASN A 113 -9.71 -9.27 1.60
CA ASN A 113 -9.05 -10.16 2.56
C ASN A 113 -9.92 -10.38 3.80
N THR A 114 -10.58 -9.36 4.32
CA THR A 114 -11.54 -9.49 5.43
C THR A 114 -12.71 -10.40 5.06
N TYR A 115 -13.26 -10.23 3.85
CA TYR A 115 -14.32 -11.12 3.35
C TYR A 115 -13.85 -12.58 3.37
N TYR A 116 -12.67 -12.88 2.82
CA TYR A 116 -12.12 -14.23 2.85
C TYR A 116 -11.86 -14.75 4.27
N CYS A 117 -11.29 -13.91 5.15
CA CYS A 117 -11.08 -14.29 6.54
C CYS A 117 -12.39 -14.63 7.27
N ILE A 118 -13.48 -13.91 7.01
CA ILE A 118 -14.79 -14.16 7.63
C ILE A 118 -15.44 -15.42 7.07
N PHE A 119 -15.54 -15.53 5.75
CA PHE A 119 -16.32 -16.60 5.11
C PHE A 119 -15.52 -17.89 4.88
N ARG A 120 -14.19 -17.83 4.94
CA ARG A 120 -13.25 -18.94 4.77
C ARG A 120 -12.19 -18.97 5.87
N ALA A 121 -12.61 -18.70 7.11
CA ALA A 121 -11.75 -18.77 8.30
C ALA A 121 -11.06 -20.14 8.49
N ASP A 122 -11.64 -21.19 7.89
CA ASP A 122 -11.06 -22.53 7.82
C ASP A 122 -9.70 -22.54 7.13
N LEU A 123 -9.47 -21.67 6.15
CA LEU A 123 -8.26 -21.67 5.32
C LEU A 123 -7.11 -20.82 5.88
N PHE A 124 -7.39 -19.83 6.72
CA PHE A 124 -6.41 -18.78 7.05
C PHE A 124 -5.92 -18.85 8.50
N THR A 125 -4.69 -18.38 8.71
CA THR A 125 -4.08 -18.21 10.04
C THR A 125 -4.37 -16.81 10.59
N LEU A 126 -3.97 -16.54 11.84
CA LEU A 126 -4.07 -15.21 12.44
C LEU A 126 -3.26 -14.13 11.70
N LEU A 127 -2.19 -14.49 10.99
CA LEU A 127 -1.40 -13.50 10.25
C LEU A 127 -2.15 -12.96 9.04
N MET A 128 -3.05 -13.74 8.42
CA MET A 128 -3.92 -13.23 7.36
C MET A 128 -4.94 -12.22 7.88
N TRP A 129 -5.47 -12.42 9.09
CA TRP A 129 -6.32 -11.44 9.76
C TRP A 129 -5.56 -10.14 10.03
N LEU A 130 -4.33 -10.24 10.55
CA LEU A 130 -3.48 -9.08 10.74
C LEU A 130 -3.20 -8.36 9.41
N HIS A 131 -2.89 -9.09 8.35
CA HIS A 131 -2.69 -8.52 7.02
C HIS A 131 -3.94 -7.77 6.52
N ALA A 132 -5.14 -8.36 6.63
CA ALA A 132 -6.38 -7.70 6.26
C ALA A 132 -6.60 -6.38 7.03
N ILE A 133 -6.37 -6.38 8.34
CA ILE A 133 -6.47 -5.19 9.19
C ILE A 133 -5.45 -4.13 8.78
N LEU A 134 -4.19 -4.52 8.54
CA LEU A 134 -3.14 -3.60 8.13
C LEU A 134 -3.41 -2.99 6.75
N CYS A 135 -4.00 -3.73 5.82
CA CYS A 135 -4.49 -3.17 4.55
C CYS A 135 -5.57 -2.11 4.82
N LEU A 136 -6.63 -2.43 5.57
CA LEU A 136 -7.69 -1.47 5.89
C LEU A 136 -7.15 -0.22 6.60
N LEU A 137 -6.24 -0.40 7.57
CA LEU A 137 -5.61 0.70 8.29
C LEU A 137 -4.77 1.59 7.35
N THR A 138 -3.98 0.98 6.46
CA THR A 138 -3.19 1.73 5.46
C THR A 138 -4.11 2.52 4.53
N GLY A 139 -5.23 1.92 4.12
CA GLY A 139 -6.26 2.59 3.33
C GLY A 139 -6.86 3.80 4.06
N ALA A 140 -7.25 3.61 5.33
CA ALA A 140 -7.83 4.66 6.17
C ALA A 140 -6.83 5.81 6.43
N LEU A 141 -5.58 5.51 6.77
CA LEU A 141 -4.53 6.50 6.99
C LEU A 141 -4.26 7.31 5.72
N SER A 142 -4.25 6.65 4.55
CA SER A 142 -4.07 7.30 3.25
C SER A 142 -5.27 8.17 2.88
N MET A 143 -6.48 7.77 3.26
CA MET A 143 -7.69 8.60 3.10
C MET A 143 -7.61 9.85 3.99
N LEU A 144 -7.16 9.72 5.24
CA LEU A 144 -6.98 10.85 6.15
C LEU A 144 -5.90 11.83 5.65
N ALA A 145 -4.80 11.31 5.08
CA ALA A 145 -3.79 12.16 4.46
C ALA A 145 -4.36 12.92 3.24
N TRP A 146 -5.20 12.26 2.43
CA TRP A 146 -5.87 12.90 1.29
C TRP A 146 -6.85 14.00 1.71
N THR A 147 -7.65 13.78 2.75
CA THR A 147 -8.63 14.78 3.23
C THR A 147 -7.95 15.98 3.89
N LYS A 148 -6.88 15.78 4.66
CA LYS A 148 -6.14 16.89 5.28
C LYS A 148 -5.45 17.77 4.23
N GLY A 149 -5.03 17.21 3.09
CA GLY A 149 -4.53 17.98 1.95
C GLY A 149 -5.60 18.80 1.18
N LYS A 150 -6.88 18.76 1.58
CA LYS A 150 -7.91 19.70 1.10
C LYS A 150 -8.00 20.97 1.94
N ALA A 151 -7.54 20.91 3.19
CA ALA A 151 -7.69 21.98 4.18
C ALA A 151 -6.46 22.89 4.28
N ALA A 152 -5.37 22.54 3.58
CA ALA A 152 -4.15 23.32 3.41
C ALA A 152 -4.06 23.79 1.95
#